data_AF-G7NQV9-F1
#
_entry.id   AF-G7NQV9-F1
#
_cell.length_a   1.000
_cell.length_b   1.000
_cell.length_c   1.000
_cell.angle_alpha   90.00
_cell.angle_beta   90.00
_cell.angle_gamma   90.00
#
_symmetry.space_group_name_H-M   'P 1'
#
loop_
_entity.id
_entity.type
_entity.pdbx_description
1 polymer ?
#
loop_
_entity_poly.entity_id
_entity_poly.type
_entity_poly.pdbx_seq_one_letter_code
_entity_poly.pdbx_strand_id
1 'polypeptide(L)'
;MSVAGGEIRGDTAGEDTAAPGRFSFSPEPTLEDIRRLHAEFAAERDWEQFHQPRNLLLALVGEVGELAELFQWKTDGEPGPQGWSPRERLALQEELSDVLISLVALAARCRVDLPLAVLSKMDINRRRYPAHLARSSSRKYTELPHGAVSEDQAVGPADLPCDSTGQTST
;
A
#
# COMPACT_ATOMS: atom_id res chain seq x y z
N MET A 1 64.96 -14.61 -36.85
CA MET A 1 63.92 -13.59 -37.13
C MET A 1 62.85 -13.81 -36.07
N SER A 2 62.75 -12.96 -35.03
CA SER A 2 61.95 -11.71 -34.99
C SER A 2 60.44 -12.00 -35.17
N VAL A 3 59.47 -11.59 -34.34
CA VAL A 3 59.33 -10.63 -33.22
C VAL A 3 58.02 -10.94 -32.45
N ALA A 4 57.93 -10.54 -31.16
CA ALA A 4 56.77 -10.03 -30.39
C ALA A 4 55.50 -10.90 -30.20
N GLY A 5 54.80 -10.89 -29.07
CA GLY A 5 54.77 -9.96 -27.93
C GLY A 5 53.39 -9.28 -27.82
N GLY A 6 52.69 -9.49 -26.70
CA GLY A 6 51.50 -8.73 -26.28
C GLY A 6 50.15 -9.34 -26.72
N GLU A 7 49.06 -9.32 -25.97
CA GLU A 7 48.71 -8.75 -24.68
C GLU A 7 47.51 -9.55 -24.11
N ILE A 8 47.49 -9.73 -22.80
CA ILE A 8 46.33 -10.20 -22.05
C ILE A 8 45.33 -9.03 -22.01
N ARG A 9 44.24 -9.12 -22.77
CA ARG A 9 43.08 -8.28 -22.55
C ARG A 9 42.28 -8.84 -21.39
N GLY A 10 42.60 -8.34 -20.19
CA GLY A 10 41.61 -8.24 -19.13
C GLY A 10 40.53 -7.28 -19.62
N ASP A 11 39.33 -7.79 -19.86
CA ASP A 11 38.18 -6.93 -20.02
C ASP A 11 37.64 -6.67 -18.61
N THR A 12 37.83 -5.41 -18.23
CA THR A 12 37.51 -4.85 -16.93
C THR A 12 36.03 -5.01 -16.64
N ALA A 13 35.75 -5.41 -15.40
CA ALA A 13 34.48 -5.26 -14.73
C ALA A 13 33.82 -3.92 -15.08
N GLY A 14 32.81 -3.97 -15.94
CA GLY A 14 31.69 -3.03 -15.91
C GLY A 14 30.66 -3.59 -14.94
N GLU A 15 30.97 -3.58 -13.64
CA GLU A 15 29.91 -3.55 -12.64
C GLU A 15 29.16 -2.25 -12.87
N ASP A 16 28.10 -2.33 -13.68
CA ASP A 16 27.00 -1.39 -13.65
C ASP A 16 26.46 -1.41 -12.22
N THR A 17 27.07 -0.59 -11.38
CA THR A 17 26.57 -0.18 -10.07
C THR A 17 25.40 0.76 -10.35
N ALA A 18 24.33 0.21 -10.91
CA ALA A 18 23.04 0.83 -10.94
C ALA A 18 22.66 1.13 -9.50
N ALA A 19 22.53 2.42 -9.17
CA ALA A 19 21.91 2.85 -7.93
C ALA A 19 20.62 2.04 -7.72
N PRO A 20 20.34 1.51 -6.52
CA PRO A 20 19.22 0.60 -6.32
C PRO A 20 17.95 1.28 -6.82
N GLY A 21 17.40 0.75 -7.91
CA GLY A 21 16.21 1.30 -8.55
C GLY A 21 15.09 1.40 -7.52
N ARG A 22 14.39 2.52 -7.49
CA ARG A 22 13.25 2.71 -6.58
C ARG A 22 12.24 1.59 -6.85
N PHE A 23 11.92 0.80 -5.83
CA PHE A 23 10.92 -0.25 -5.95
C PHE A 23 9.56 0.35 -6.36
N SER A 24 8.91 -0.29 -7.32
CA SER A 24 7.54 0.00 -7.76
C SER A 24 6.84 -1.29 -8.14
N PHE A 25 5.53 -1.35 -7.95
CA PHE A 25 4.72 -2.44 -8.51
C PHE A 25 4.58 -2.30 -10.03
N SER A 26 4.32 -3.43 -10.69
CA SER A 26 3.85 -3.45 -12.06
C SER A 26 2.53 -2.66 -12.19
N PRO A 27 2.27 -2.00 -13.34
CA PRO A 27 1.03 -1.24 -13.55
C PRO A 27 -0.21 -2.14 -13.65
N GLU A 28 -0.02 -3.41 -13.97
CA GLU A 28 -1.05 -4.45 -14.07
C GLU A 28 -0.60 -5.71 -13.30
N PRO A 29 -1.55 -6.55 -12.85
CA PRO A 29 -3.01 -6.38 -12.96
C PRO A 29 -3.58 -5.32 -12.00
N THR A 30 -4.67 -4.67 -12.38
CA THR A 30 -5.45 -3.82 -11.46
C THR A 30 -6.30 -4.66 -10.50
N LEU A 31 -6.88 -4.05 -9.46
CA LEU A 31 -7.83 -4.75 -8.59
C LEU A 31 -9.06 -5.27 -9.35
N GLU A 32 -9.50 -4.57 -10.39
CA GLU A 32 -10.61 -5.02 -11.24
C GLU A 32 -10.20 -6.21 -12.11
N ASP A 33 -8.95 -6.26 -12.58
CA ASP A 33 -8.42 -7.42 -13.30
C ASP A 33 -8.33 -8.64 -12.39
N ILE A 34 -7.82 -8.49 -11.16
CA ILE A 34 -7.79 -9.57 -10.16
C ILE A 34 -9.20 -10.05 -9.85
N ARG A 35 -10.16 -9.13 -9.66
CA ARG A 35 -11.56 -9.47 -9.41
C ARG A 35 -12.14 -10.32 -10.54
N ARG A 36 -11.87 -9.95 -11.79
CA ARG A 36 -12.34 -10.65 -12.99
C ARG A 36 -11.69 -12.02 -13.13
N LEU A 37 -10.36 -12.10 -13.01
CA LEU A 37 -9.60 -13.35 -13.08
C LEU A 37 -10.07 -14.37 -12.03
N HIS A 38 -10.25 -13.93 -10.78
CA HIS A 38 -10.76 -14.80 -9.73
C HIS A 38 -12.20 -15.25 -9.98
N ALA A 39 -13.07 -14.36 -10.47
CA ALA A 39 -14.46 -14.71 -10.79
C ALA A 39 -14.53 -15.72 -11.95
N GLU A 40 -13.71 -15.57 -12.98
CA GLU A 40 -13.60 -16.54 -14.08
C GLU A 40 -13.11 -17.90 -13.57
N PHE A 41 -12.05 -17.91 -12.77
CA PHE A 41 -11.51 -19.12 -12.16
C PHE A 41 -12.54 -19.88 -11.31
N ALA A 42 -13.34 -19.15 -10.52
CA ALA A 42 -14.41 -19.72 -9.70
C ALA A 42 -15.56 -20.29 -10.54
N ALA A 43 -15.97 -19.56 -11.58
CA ALA A 43 -17.10 -19.93 -12.44
C ALA A 43 -16.83 -21.19 -13.25
N GLU A 44 -15.61 -21.35 -13.75
CA GLU A 44 -15.15 -22.59 -14.42
C GLU A 44 -15.30 -23.84 -13.54
N ARG A 45 -15.33 -23.67 -12.22
CA ARG A 45 -15.35 -24.74 -11.23
C ARG A 45 -16.68 -24.86 -10.49
N ASP A 46 -17.66 -24.01 -10.82
CA ASP A 46 -18.94 -23.90 -10.10
C ASP A 46 -18.74 -23.66 -8.58
N TRP A 47 -17.75 -22.83 -8.25
CA TRP A 47 -17.36 -22.56 -6.86
C TRP A 47 -18.11 -21.39 -6.23
N GLU A 48 -18.94 -20.67 -7.00
CA GLU A 48 -19.78 -19.57 -6.52
C GLU A 48 -20.65 -19.98 -5.32
N GLN A 49 -21.10 -21.23 -5.28
CA GLN A 49 -21.88 -21.78 -4.17
C GLN A 49 -21.13 -21.74 -2.82
N PHE A 50 -19.80 -21.89 -2.85
CA PHE A 50 -18.94 -21.86 -1.66
C PHE A 50 -18.49 -20.44 -1.31
N HIS A 51 -18.59 -19.48 -2.22
CA HIS A 51 -18.16 -18.09 -2.04
C HIS A 51 -19.21 -17.21 -1.33
N GLN A 52 -19.74 -17.68 -0.20
CA GLN A 52 -20.51 -16.82 0.71
C GLN A 52 -19.55 -15.90 1.49
N PRO A 53 -19.96 -14.67 1.87
CA PRO A 53 -19.08 -13.70 2.54
C PRO A 53 -18.33 -14.28 3.76
N ARG A 54 -19.00 -15.09 4.57
CA ARG A 54 -18.39 -15.72 5.75
C ARG A 54 -17.30 -16.72 5.37
N ASN A 55 -17.48 -17.48 4.28
CA ASN A 55 -16.53 -18.48 3.86
C ASN A 55 -15.26 -17.80 3.30
N LEU A 56 -15.44 -16.77 2.47
CA LEU A 56 -14.33 -15.96 1.95
C LEU A 56 -13.55 -15.25 3.07
N LEU A 57 -14.25 -14.78 4.12
CA LEU A 57 -13.58 -14.21 5.29
C LEU A 57 -12.75 -15.26 6.04
N LEU A 58 -13.26 -16.49 6.20
CA LEU A 58 -12.51 -17.56 6.86
C LEU A 58 -11.32 -18.02 6.03
N ALA A 59 -11.46 -18.10 4.70
CA ALA A 59 -10.34 -18.35 3.80
C ALA A 59 -9.26 -17.26 3.96
N LEU A 60 -9.63 -15.98 3.89
CA LEU A 60 -8.73 -14.85 4.13
C LEU A 60 -7.96 -14.96 5.46
N VAL A 61 -8.64 -15.39 6.54
CA VAL A 61 -7.98 -15.59 7.84
C VAL A 61 -6.97 -16.74 7.78
N GLY A 62 -7.27 -17.80 7.04
CA GLY A 62 -6.33 -18.89 6.75
C GLY A 62 -5.06 -18.39 6.06
N GLU A 63 -5.21 -17.68 4.95
CA GLU A 63 -4.07 -17.13 4.18
C GLU A 63 -3.22 -16.15 5.01
N VAL A 64 -3.87 -15.36 5.88
CA VAL A 64 -3.13 -14.49 6.82
C VAL A 64 -2.34 -15.31 7.84
N GLY A 65 -2.85 -16.48 8.24
CA GLY A 65 -2.15 -17.44 9.08
C GLY A 65 -0.92 -18.01 8.38
N GLU A 66 -1.07 -18.51 7.16
CA GLU A 66 0.04 -19.05 6.34
C GLU A 66 1.12 -17.98 6.09
N LEU A 67 0.72 -16.75 5.76
CA LEU A 67 1.63 -15.61 5.69
C LEU A 67 2.37 -15.38 7.00
N ALA A 68 1.69 -15.45 8.15
CA ALA A 68 2.30 -15.26 9.46
C ALA A 68 3.30 -16.37 9.80
N GLU A 69 3.07 -17.61 9.37
CA GLU A 69 3.99 -18.73 9.60
C GLU A 69 5.37 -18.50 8.97
N LEU A 70 5.45 -17.73 7.88
CA LEU A 70 6.74 -17.35 7.26
C LEU A 70 7.60 -16.46 8.17
N PHE A 71 6.96 -15.67 9.04
CA PHE A 71 7.62 -14.70 9.92
C PHE A 71 7.77 -15.17 11.37
N GLN A 72 6.98 -16.15 11.82
CA GLN A 72 6.79 -16.46 13.24
C GLN A 72 8.08 -16.79 14.02
N TRP A 73 9.13 -17.27 13.35
CA TRP A 73 10.42 -17.63 13.97
C TRP A 73 11.58 -16.73 13.56
N LYS A 74 11.33 -15.65 12.82
CA LYS A 74 12.36 -14.68 12.40
C LYS A 74 12.73 -13.80 13.59
N THR A 75 14.02 -13.58 13.80
CA THR A 75 14.52 -12.70 14.87
C THR A 75 14.75 -11.27 14.39
N ASP A 76 14.69 -10.29 15.30
CA ASP A 76 14.89 -8.87 14.96
C ASP A 76 16.29 -8.56 14.38
N GLY A 77 17.27 -9.44 14.62
CA GLY A 77 18.64 -9.31 14.11
C GLY A 77 18.87 -9.99 12.76
N GLU A 78 17.92 -10.77 12.25
CA GLU A 78 18.03 -11.42 10.94
C GLU A 78 17.80 -10.42 9.79
N PRO A 79 18.42 -10.66 8.62
CA PRO A 79 18.06 -9.92 7.41
C PRO A 79 16.55 -10.03 7.16
N GLY A 80 15.92 -8.88 6.88
CA GLY A 80 14.51 -8.85 6.49
C GLY A 80 14.24 -9.64 5.20
N PRO A 81 12.98 -9.68 4.71
CA PRO A 81 12.57 -10.51 3.58
C PRO A 81 13.37 -10.38 2.28
N GLN A 82 14.11 -9.28 2.11
CA GLN A 82 15.01 -9.06 0.97
C GLN A 82 16.21 -10.02 0.98
N GLY A 83 16.65 -10.48 2.16
CA GLY A 83 17.77 -11.41 2.34
C GLY A 83 17.35 -12.88 2.49
N TRP A 84 16.06 -13.19 2.35
CA TRP A 84 15.55 -14.56 2.45
C TRP A 84 15.98 -15.41 1.25
N SER A 85 15.99 -16.73 1.43
CA SER A 85 16.29 -17.69 0.37
C SER A 85 15.28 -17.58 -0.79
N PRO A 86 15.63 -18.01 -2.02
CA PRO A 86 14.69 -17.99 -3.14
C PRO A 86 13.37 -18.70 -2.86
N ARG A 87 13.42 -19.80 -2.09
CA ARG A 87 12.23 -20.56 -1.70
C ARG A 87 11.33 -19.78 -0.75
N GLU A 88 11.90 -19.17 0.30
CA GLU A 88 11.14 -18.33 1.23
C GLU A 88 10.56 -17.10 0.55
N ARG A 89 11.28 -16.51 -0.41
CA ARG A 89 10.79 -15.38 -1.21
C ARG A 89 9.65 -15.79 -2.14
N LEU A 90 9.66 -17.01 -2.66
CA LEU A 90 8.55 -17.55 -3.45
C LEU A 90 7.31 -17.73 -2.58
N ALA A 91 7.46 -18.42 -1.44
CA ALA A 91 6.37 -18.60 -0.49
C ALA A 91 5.77 -17.26 -0.05
N LEU A 92 6.61 -16.25 0.26
CA LEU A 92 6.13 -14.92 0.59
C LEU A 92 5.29 -14.27 -0.52
N GLN A 93 5.66 -14.48 -1.79
CA GLN A 93 4.89 -13.98 -2.92
C GLN A 93 3.54 -14.69 -3.06
N GLU A 94 3.51 -16.00 -2.84
CA GLU A 94 2.30 -16.84 -2.87
C GLU A 94 1.33 -16.37 -1.78
N GLU A 95 1.75 -16.36 -0.51
CA GLU A 95 0.87 -16.01 0.61
C GLU A 95 0.37 -14.57 0.57
N LEU A 96 1.21 -13.61 0.13
CA LEU A 96 0.76 -12.23 -0.09
C LEU A 96 -0.30 -12.15 -1.21
N SER A 97 -0.18 -13.00 -2.23
CA SER A 97 -1.13 -13.05 -3.34
C SER A 97 -2.45 -13.66 -2.90
N ASP A 98 -2.44 -14.76 -2.13
CA ASP A 98 -3.65 -15.43 -1.67
C ASP A 98 -4.48 -14.58 -0.70
N VAL A 99 -3.81 -13.82 0.19
CA VAL A 99 -4.45 -12.78 1.00
C VAL A 99 -5.15 -11.74 0.13
N LEU A 100 -4.47 -11.24 -0.91
CA LEU A 100 -5.02 -10.21 -1.80
C LEU A 100 -6.22 -10.74 -2.61
N ILE A 101 -6.09 -11.95 -3.18
CA ILE A 101 -7.15 -12.60 -3.94
C ILE A 101 -8.40 -12.80 -3.09
N SER A 102 -8.23 -13.35 -1.88
CA SER A 102 -9.32 -13.57 -0.93
C SER A 102 -10.00 -12.26 -0.51
N LEU A 103 -9.23 -11.19 -0.28
CA LEU A 103 -9.77 -9.88 0.05
C LEU A 103 -10.58 -9.26 -1.10
N VAL A 104 -10.07 -9.35 -2.34
CA VAL A 104 -10.76 -8.85 -3.54
C VAL A 104 -12.06 -9.63 -3.77
N ALA A 105 -12.02 -10.96 -3.65
CA ALA A 105 -13.19 -11.82 -3.78
C ALA A 105 -14.26 -11.48 -2.73
N LEU A 106 -13.85 -11.29 -1.47
CA LEU A 106 -14.75 -10.88 -0.38
C LEU A 106 -15.37 -9.51 -0.65
N ALA A 107 -14.58 -8.51 -1.05
CA ALA A 107 -15.08 -7.18 -1.34
C ALA A 107 -16.12 -7.20 -2.48
N ALA A 108 -15.83 -7.92 -3.56
CA ALA A 108 -16.74 -8.10 -4.68
C ALA A 108 -18.04 -8.79 -4.27
N ARG A 109 -17.95 -9.87 -3.47
CA ARG A 109 -19.12 -10.59 -2.96
C ARG A 109 -20.01 -9.73 -2.07
N CYS A 110 -19.42 -8.77 -1.37
CA CYS A 110 -20.08 -7.77 -0.53
C CYS A 110 -20.52 -6.50 -1.30
N ARG A 111 -20.25 -6.41 -2.61
CA ARG A 111 -20.52 -5.23 -3.45
C ARG A 111 -19.85 -3.95 -2.93
N VAL A 112 -18.62 -4.08 -2.45
CA VAL A 112 -17.79 -2.95 -2.04
C VAL A 112 -16.84 -2.60 -3.18
N ASP A 113 -16.89 -1.36 -3.65
CA ASP A 113 -15.86 -0.80 -4.54
C ASP A 113 -14.58 -0.59 -3.72
N LEU A 114 -13.70 -1.59 -3.77
CA LEU A 114 -12.50 -1.63 -2.94
C LEU A 114 -11.51 -0.49 -3.28
N PRO A 115 -11.22 -0.16 -4.56
CA PRO A 115 -10.42 1.03 -4.89
C PRO A 115 -10.95 2.32 -4.26
N LEU A 116 -12.25 2.62 -4.41
CA LEU A 116 -12.85 3.83 -3.83
C LEU A 116 -12.87 3.80 -2.29
N ALA A 117 -13.10 2.62 -1.69
CA ALA A 117 -13.06 2.45 -0.25
C ALA A 117 -11.67 2.74 0.32
N VAL A 118 -10.60 2.30 -0.36
CA VAL A 118 -9.21 2.59 0.02
C VAL A 118 -8.92 4.09 -0.05
N LEU A 119 -9.33 4.77 -1.13
CA LEU A 119 -9.15 6.23 -1.26
C LEU A 119 -9.83 6.98 -0.10
N SER A 120 -11.10 6.66 0.16
CA SER A 120 -11.87 7.25 1.26
C SER A 120 -11.21 6.98 2.62
N LYS A 121 -10.71 5.76 2.84
CA LYS A 121 -10.04 5.38 4.08
C LYS A 121 -8.70 6.10 4.27
N MET A 122 -7.97 6.35 3.19
CA MET A 122 -6.73 7.12 3.22
C MET A 122 -6.95 8.59 3.59
N ASP A 123 -8.03 9.22 3.10
CA ASP A 123 -8.40 10.58 3.52
C ASP A 123 -8.73 10.65 5.00
N ILE A 124 -9.47 9.66 5.52
CA ILE A 124 -9.73 9.54 6.95
C ILE A 124 -8.43 9.36 7.74
N ASN A 125 -7.50 8.52 7.26
CA ASN A 125 -6.22 8.30 7.91
C ASN A 125 -5.37 9.60 7.96
N ARG A 126 -5.32 10.37 6.87
CA ARG A 126 -4.61 11.67 6.84
C ARG A 126 -5.15 12.65 7.87
N ARG A 127 -6.47 12.70 8.05
CA ARG A 127 -7.11 13.56 9.05
C ARG A 127 -6.85 13.08 10.49
N ARG A 128 -6.86 11.76 10.72
CA ARG A 128 -6.59 11.16 12.04
C ARG A 128 -5.11 11.24 12.44
N TYR A 129 -4.20 11.22 11.48
CA TYR A 129 -2.76 11.27 11.70
C TYR A 129 -2.12 12.43 10.92
N PRO A 130 -2.31 13.68 11.36
CA PRO A 130 -1.66 14.82 10.73
C PRO A 130 -0.13 14.69 10.76
N ALA A 131 0.54 15.01 9.65
CA ALA A 131 1.98 14.76 9.49
C ALA A 131 2.84 15.46 10.54
N HIS A 132 2.44 16.64 11.04
CA HIS A 132 3.16 17.37 12.08
C HIS A 132 3.00 16.75 13.48
N LEU A 133 1.96 15.95 13.72
CA LEU A 133 1.68 15.31 15.01
C LEU A 133 2.12 13.85 15.06
N ALA A 134 2.06 13.15 13.93
CA ALA A 134 2.31 11.71 13.84
C ALA A 134 3.73 11.36 13.32
N ARG A 135 4.57 12.35 12.97
CA ARG A 135 5.93 12.09 12.50
C ARG A 135 6.74 11.36 13.57
N SER A 136 7.33 10.23 13.20
CA SER A 136 8.14 9.37 14.08
C SER A 136 7.40 8.89 15.35
N SER A 137 6.06 8.85 15.30
CA SER A 137 5.23 8.40 16.42
C SER A 137 4.35 7.24 15.97
N SER A 138 4.36 6.14 16.75
CA SER A 138 3.45 5.00 16.59
C SER A 138 2.19 5.11 17.46
N ARG A 139 2.01 6.26 18.14
CA ARG A 139 0.85 6.49 19.01
C ARG A 139 -0.45 6.42 18.21
N LYS A 140 -1.47 5.85 18.82
CA LYS A 140 -2.82 5.83 18.23
C LYS A 140 -3.32 7.27 18.09
N TYR A 141 -4.15 7.55 17.10
CA TYR A 141 -4.68 8.91 16.87
C TYR A 141 -5.40 9.50 18.10
N THR A 142 -5.96 8.65 18.96
CA THR A 142 -6.60 9.03 20.23
C THR A 142 -5.62 9.55 21.29
N GLU A 143 -4.32 9.34 21.09
CA GLU A 143 -3.22 9.67 22.01
C GLU A 143 -2.29 10.75 21.43
N LEU A 144 -2.62 11.31 20.26
CA LEU A 144 -1.92 12.46 19.71
C LEU A 144 -2.26 13.73 20.50
N PRO A 145 -1.34 14.70 20.61
CA PRO A 145 -1.62 15.97 21.27
C PRO A 145 -2.84 16.63 20.61
N HIS A 146 -3.93 16.79 21.38
CA HIS A 146 -5.13 17.48 20.90
C HIS A 146 -4.83 18.98 20.93
N GLY A 147 -4.81 19.64 19.77
CA GLY A 147 -4.71 21.11 19.72
C GLY A 147 -3.38 21.70 19.23
N ALA A 148 -2.88 21.23 18.08
CA ALA A 148 -2.12 22.11 17.21
C ALA A 148 -2.85 22.18 15.87
N VAL A 149 -3.98 22.89 15.87
CA VAL A 149 -4.49 23.49 14.64
C VAL A 149 -3.37 24.40 14.17
N SER A 150 -2.71 24.04 13.08
CA SER A 150 -1.71 24.91 12.47
C SER A 150 -2.41 26.22 12.11
N GLU A 151 -1.94 27.35 12.61
CA GLU A 151 -2.50 28.69 12.38
C GLU A 151 -2.49 29.14 10.90
N ASP A 152 -2.11 28.26 9.97
CA ASP A 152 -1.96 28.55 8.54
C ASP A 152 -3.28 28.47 7.74
N GLN A 153 -4.43 28.47 8.41
CA GLN A 153 -5.77 28.58 7.80
C GLN A 153 -6.60 29.77 8.32
N ALA A 154 -5.98 30.71 9.03
CA ALA A 154 -6.64 31.96 9.40
C ALA A 154 -6.44 33.04 8.33
N VAL A 155 -6.98 32.83 7.13
CA VAL A 155 -7.38 33.98 6.29
C VAL A 155 -8.79 34.35 6.76
N GLY A 156 -8.84 35.18 7.80
CA GLY A 156 -10.07 35.84 8.21
C GLY A 156 -10.54 36.84 7.13
N PRO A 157 -11.85 37.04 6.93
CA PRO A 157 -12.33 38.09 6.06
C PRO A 157 -12.06 39.43 6.74
N ALA A 158 -11.01 40.12 6.28
CA ALA A 158 -10.75 41.49 6.67
C ALA A 158 -11.66 42.44 5.86
N ASP A 159 -12.53 43.11 6.62
CA ASP A 159 -12.98 44.48 6.44
C ASP A 159 -13.99 44.80 5.32
N LEU A 160 -15.27 44.67 5.69
CA LEU A 160 -16.35 45.53 5.20
C LEU A 160 -16.26 46.89 5.94
N PRO A 161 -16.10 48.03 5.26
CA PRO A 161 -16.32 49.31 5.89
C PRO A 161 -17.82 49.59 5.98
N CYS A 162 -18.28 49.75 7.22
CA CYS A 162 -19.51 50.41 7.59
C CYS A 162 -19.42 51.88 7.17
N ASP A 163 -20.32 52.36 6.32
CA ASP A 163 -20.57 53.79 6.22
C ASP A 163 -22.08 54.06 6.33
N SER A 164 -22.43 54.71 7.42
CA SER A 164 -23.76 55.17 7.76
C SER A 164 -23.82 56.65 7.39
N THR A 165 -24.55 56.99 6.33
CA THR A 165 -25.06 58.34 6.14
C THR A 165 -26.56 58.25 5.92
N GLY A 166 -27.31 58.59 6.96
CA GLY A 166 -28.74 58.85 6.84
C GLY A 166 -29.01 60.19 6.15
N GLN A 167 -30.09 60.26 5.37
CA GLN A 167 -30.94 61.45 5.23
C GLN A 167 -32.29 61.10 4.58
N THR A 168 -33.32 61.11 5.41
CA THR A 168 -34.69 61.63 5.25
C THR A 168 -35.34 61.89 3.87
N SER A 169 -36.56 61.34 3.77
CA SER A 169 -37.84 62.00 3.42
C SER A 169 -38.48 61.82 2.03
N THR A 170 -39.76 61.44 2.14
CA THR A 170 -40.93 61.44 1.23
C THR A 170 -41.06 60.29 0.23
#